data_AF-A0A7V7BAI4-F1
#
_entry.id   AF-A0A7V7BAI4-F1
#
_cell.length_a   1.000
_cell.length_b   1.000
_cell.length_c   1.000
_cell.angle_alpha   90.00
_cell.angle_beta   90.00
_cell.angle_gamma   90.00
#
_symmetry.space_group_name_H-M   'P 1'
#
loop_
_entity.id
_entity.type
_entity.pdbx_description
1 polymer ?
#
loop_
_entity_poly.entity_id
_entity_poly.type
_entity_poly.pdbx_seq_one_letter_code
_entity_poly.pdbx_strand_id
1 'polypeptide(L)'
;MEKFSLPSIAGVAAVGLKTGLIFPNDDIVAITAEAAKPFVEDKDIICVTEAVVARSQNRYISCEELARDIQSKLNLAPKSTLAVISPIASRNRFALVLKALAMATRGGKIILQFPIPFDEVGNQVMDEEFATTRLRLKKVLKSLQEARENTPQLNVLIREIIAALKLQEIGYSILSIRKITGKGIADLTVRTPEGKLAVVEVTFENLEKAARKAIGIKNDVEGARQALAISVNLGHHKITMVDAENLDNAKTYDFGLQLDSYYDPDVIYTNELENIKFSHPITGMDYRDLYLKMIKAGNAEGEVIFTNNPLKVYDRGYINGVCIAAVHERDKLKELFESFGAMVPVTTIKDIGPGPWGVIGSNVSDFEKGVLKLLPGDSDDTAEKIKAKIKEVSGKDVEVLIFGDGAYKDPDTGIFEMADPYPAIGVSSGLKKATLRTGTKLKLQVDTLHNLGYSRDEIEQIIKNNQAEVTRESLGTTPRSVTSIVATLADLVAGSADAGTPIVLVRGFKYTND
;
A
#
# COMPACT_ATOMS: atom_id res chain seq x y z
N MET A 1 -1.24 29.60 26.95
CA MET A 1 -2.61 29.67 27.47
C MET A 1 -2.62 29.00 28.82
N GLU A 2 -3.15 29.64 29.86
CA GLU A 2 -3.24 29.02 31.20
C GLU A 2 -4.47 28.11 31.36
N LYS A 3 -5.47 28.23 30.47
CA LYS A 3 -6.63 27.33 30.34
C LYS A 3 -7.06 27.23 28.87
N PHE A 4 -7.41 26.03 28.43
CA PHE A 4 -8.08 25.79 27.15
C PHE A 4 -9.58 25.73 27.43
N SER A 5 -10.39 26.58 26.80
CA SER A 5 -11.85 26.58 26.93
C SER A 5 -12.51 26.69 25.57
N LEU A 6 -13.66 26.03 25.40
CA LEU A 6 -14.46 26.13 24.18
C LEU A 6 -15.66 27.05 24.43
N PRO A 7 -15.92 28.03 23.55
CA PRO A 7 -17.16 28.79 23.57
C PRO A 7 -18.38 27.86 23.48
N SER A 8 -19.51 28.26 24.06
CA SER A 8 -20.76 27.46 24.04
C SER A 8 -21.30 27.18 22.64
N ILE A 9 -20.90 27.99 21.65
CA ILE A 9 -21.26 27.82 20.23
C ILE A 9 -20.31 26.87 19.47
N ALA A 10 -19.19 26.47 20.08
CA ALA A 10 -18.22 25.57 19.46
C ALA A 10 -18.60 24.10 19.71
N GLY A 11 -18.46 23.27 18.68
CA GLY A 11 -18.82 21.85 18.75
C GLY A 11 -17.69 20.96 19.29
N VAL A 12 -16.67 20.72 18.46
CA VAL A 12 -15.53 19.86 18.77
C VAL A 12 -14.24 20.62 18.48
N ALA A 13 -13.23 20.46 19.34
CA ALA A 13 -11.89 20.94 19.06
C ALA A 13 -10.83 19.91 19.43
N ALA A 14 -9.72 19.93 18.72
CA ALA A 14 -8.55 19.11 18.96
C ALA A 14 -7.31 20.02 19.01
N VAL A 15 -6.46 19.84 20.02
CA VAL A 15 -5.26 20.66 20.23
C VAL A 15 -4.09 19.77 20.62
N GLY A 16 -2.97 19.91 19.91
CA GLY A 16 -1.70 19.28 20.27
C GLY A 16 -1.09 19.90 21.53
N LEU A 17 -0.72 19.05 22.48
CA LEU A 17 -0.05 19.41 23.71
C LEU A 17 1.46 19.15 23.56
N LYS A 18 2.26 20.19 23.80
CA LYS A 18 3.71 20.08 23.72
C LYS A 18 4.26 19.34 24.94
N THR A 19 5.21 18.44 24.72
CA THR A 19 5.97 17.77 25.77
C THR A 19 7.46 18.02 25.59
N GLY A 20 8.26 17.65 26.60
CA GLY A 20 9.69 17.44 26.42
C GLY A 20 9.99 16.24 25.52
N LEU A 21 11.27 15.99 25.29
CA LEU A 21 11.73 14.77 24.62
C LEU A 21 11.41 13.56 25.51
N ILE A 22 10.86 12.51 24.91
CA ILE A 22 10.58 11.23 25.57
C ILE A 22 11.68 10.26 25.17
N PHE A 23 12.29 9.60 26.16
CA PHE A 23 13.37 8.64 26.04
C PHE A 23 12.95 7.25 26.53
N PRO A 24 13.75 6.21 26.22
CA PRO A 24 13.52 4.89 26.76
C PRO A 24 13.50 4.85 28.29
N ASN A 25 12.50 4.15 28.84
CA ASN A 25 12.21 3.98 30.27
C ASN A 25 11.65 5.22 30.99
N ASP A 26 11.25 6.26 30.26
CA ASP A 26 10.51 7.38 30.83
C ASP A 26 9.10 6.98 31.31
N ASP A 27 8.59 7.67 32.33
CA ASP A 27 7.22 7.47 32.82
C ASP A 27 6.22 8.23 31.94
N ILE A 28 5.77 7.58 30.87
CA ILE A 28 4.78 8.16 29.93
C ILE A 28 3.45 8.49 30.63
N VAL A 29 3.10 7.79 31.70
CA VAL A 29 1.88 8.02 32.47
C VAL A 29 1.96 9.37 33.18
N ALA A 30 3.06 9.61 33.89
CA ALA A 30 3.31 10.88 34.57
C ALA A 30 3.47 12.04 33.57
N ILE A 31 4.24 11.84 32.49
CA ILE A 31 4.47 12.86 31.45
C ILE A 31 3.14 13.29 30.82
N THR A 32 2.28 12.33 30.48
CA THR A 32 0.99 12.62 29.85
C THR A 32 0.07 13.37 30.82
N ALA A 33 0.01 12.91 32.07
CA ALA A 33 -0.84 13.55 33.08
C ALA A 33 -0.42 15.01 33.35
N GLU A 34 0.88 15.28 33.50
CA GLU A 34 1.37 16.65 33.73
C GLU A 34 1.15 17.56 32.52
N ALA A 35 1.33 17.05 31.29
CA ALA A 35 1.06 17.83 30.08
C ALA A 35 -0.43 18.18 29.93
N ALA A 36 -1.33 17.25 30.30
CA ALA A 36 -2.77 17.41 30.15
C ALA A 36 -3.42 18.22 31.29
N LYS A 37 -2.89 18.12 32.51
CA LYS A 37 -3.44 18.69 33.76
C LYS A 37 -3.92 20.15 33.68
N PRO A 38 -3.22 21.09 33.03
CA PRO A 38 -3.68 22.50 32.97
C PRO A 38 -4.90 22.70 32.08
N PHE A 39 -5.20 21.74 31.20
CA PHE A 39 -6.15 21.92 30.11
C PHE A 39 -7.38 21.03 30.23
N VAL A 40 -7.28 19.83 30.82
CA VAL A 40 -8.34 18.82 30.86
C VAL A 40 -9.62 19.25 31.57
N GLU A 41 -10.74 18.82 31.01
CA GLU A 41 -12.07 18.90 31.60
C GLU A 41 -12.78 17.54 31.53
N ASP A 42 -13.87 17.39 32.28
CA ASP A 42 -14.64 16.14 32.27
C ASP A 42 -15.15 15.82 30.86
N LYS A 43 -15.04 14.54 30.46
CA LYS A 43 -15.38 13.99 29.13
C LYS A 43 -14.45 14.39 27.98
N ASP A 44 -13.29 14.99 28.27
CA ASP A 44 -12.24 15.10 27.26
C ASP A 44 -11.67 13.71 26.91
N ILE A 45 -11.12 13.60 25.70
CA ILE A 45 -10.35 12.44 25.27
C ILE A 45 -8.89 12.87 25.09
N ILE A 46 -7.99 12.24 25.83
CA ILE A 46 -6.54 12.42 25.69
C ILE A 46 -6.00 11.36 24.75
N CYS A 47 -5.46 11.80 23.61
CA CYS A 47 -4.88 10.94 22.61
C CYS A 47 -3.35 11.01 22.72
N VAL A 48 -2.66 9.87 22.81
CA VAL A 48 -1.20 9.79 22.88
C VAL A 48 -0.69 8.95 21.71
N THR A 49 0.32 9.40 20.97
CA THR A 49 0.83 8.61 19.85
C THR A 49 1.48 7.31 20.34
N GLU A 50 1.27 6.20 19.61
CA GLU A 50 1.91 4.91 19.86
C GLU A 50 3.42 5.07 19.99
N ALA A 51 3.98 5.97 19.18
CA ALA A 51 5.41 6.07 19.00
C ALA A 51 6.15 6.47 20.27
N VAL A 52 5.56 7.36 21.08
CA VAL A 52 6.16 7.78 22.34
C VAL A 52 5.90 6.80 23.46
N VAL A 53 4.75 6.10 23.43
CA VAL A 53 4.46 5.03 24.39
C VAL A 53 5.43 3.89 24.18
N ALA A 54 5.57 3.39 22.95
CA ALA A 54 6.52 2.34 22.60
C ALA A 54 7.97 2.70 22.97
N ARG A 55 8.36 3.96 22.70
CA ARG A 55 9.68 4.47 23.09
C ARG A 55 9.87 4.44 24.59
N SER A 56 8.93 4.97 25.38
CA SER A 56 8.99 4.96 26.85
C SER A 56 9.09 3.54 27.41
N GLN A 57 8.47 2.56 26.76
CA GLN A 57 8.53 1.14 27.11
C GLN A 57 9.80 0.44 26.62
N ASN A 58 10.73 1.16 25.98
CA ASN A 58 11.96 0.62 25.40
C ASN A 58 11.70 -0.55 24.42
N ARG A 59 10.66 -0.40 23.57
CA ARG A 59 10.21 -1.43 22.63
C ARG A 59 11.04 -1.44 21.34
N TYR A 60 12.19 -2.11 21.38
CA TYR A 60 13.10 -2.25 20.24
C TYR A 60 13.51 -3.70 19.99
N ILE A 61 13.83 -4.01 18.74
CA ILE A 61 14.40 -5.31 18.35
C ILE A 61 15.42 -5.14 17.22
N SER A 62 16.52 -5.88 17.28
CA SER A 62 17.50 -5.94 16.19
C SER A 62 17.09 -6.92 15.08
N CYS A 63 17.58 -6.71 13.85
CA CYS A 63 17.41 -7.65 12.75
C CYS A 63 17.93 -9.06 13.11
N GLU A 64 19.00 -9.16 13.90
CA GLU A 64 19.60 -10.42 14.34
C GLU A 64 18.70 -11.19 15.33
N GLU A 65 18.05 -10.48 16.25
CA GLU A 65 17.07 -11.07 17.17
C GLU A 65 15.82 -11.50 16.43
N LEU A 66 15.31 -10.64 15.55
CA LEU A 66 14.14 -10.94 14.73
C LEU A 66 14.39 -12.13 13.80
N ALA A 67 15.56 -12.21 13.17
CA ALA A 67 15.93 -13.34 12.32
C ALA A 67 15.97 -14.67 13.09
N ARG A 68 16.44 -14.68 14.35
CA ARG A 68 16.41 -15.87 15.22
C ARG A 68 14.98 -16.29 15.57
N ASP A 69 14.12 -15.33 15.86
CA ASP A 69 12.71 -15.59 16.12
C ASP A 69 11.98 -16.18 14.90
N ILE A 70 12.21 -15.59 13.70
CA ILE A 70 11.68 -16.09 12.42
C ILE A 70 12.16 -17.53 12.17
N GLN A 71 13.45 -17.82 12.36
CA GLN A 71 14.02 -19.17 12.19
C GLN A 71 13.29 -20.18 13.06
N SER A 72 13.04 -19.84 14.33
CA SER A 72 12.35 -20.72 15.27
C SER A 72 10.88 -20.94 14.90
N LYS A 73 10.15 -19.86 14.58
CA LYS A 73 8.70 -19.93 14.31
C LYS A 73 8.37 -20.63 13.00
N LEU A 74 9.22 -20.49 11.99
CA LEU A 74 9.06 -21.14 10.70
C LEU A 74 9.86 -22.46 10.58
N ASN A 75 10.60 -22.85 11.63
CA ASN A 75 11.48 -24.04 11.63
C ASN A 75 12.39 -24.10 10.38
N LEU A 76 12.99 -22.97 10.00
CA LEU A 76 13.78 -22.88 8.77
C LEU A 76 15.11 -23.59 8.93
N ALA A 77 15.51 -24.34 7.91
CA ALA A 77 16.85 -24.91 7.77
C ALA A 77 17.80 -23.90 7.09
N PRO A 78 19.13 -24.06 7.19
CA PRO A 78 20.03 -23.26 6.37
C PRO A 78 19.74 -23.43 4.88
N LYS A 79 19.89 -22.35 4.10
CA LYS A 79 19.56 -22.31 2.66
C LYS A 79 18.07 -22.52 2.34
N SER A 80 17.18 -22.25 3.29
CA SER A 80 15.74 -22.31 3.04
C SER A 80 15.25 -21.23 2.07
N THR A 81 14.23 -21.56 1.29
CA THR A 81 13.49 -20.61 0.46
C THR A 81 12.27 -20.11 1.23
N LEU A 82 12.16 -18.79 1.42
CA LEU A 82 11.03 -18.15 2.11
C LEU A 82 10.25 -17.27 1.13
N ALA A 83 8.95 -17.51 1.04
CA ALA A 83 8.05 -16.64 0.29
C ALA A 83 7.58 -15.48 1.17
N VAL A 84 7.63 -14.26 0.65
CA VAL A 84 7.19 -13.04 1.33
C VAL A 84 6.09 -12.40 0.51
N ILE A 85 4.91 -12.24 1.11
CA ILE A 85 3.66 -11.96 0.39
C ILE A 85 3.12 -10.58 0.73
N SER A 86 2.82 -9.78 -0.29
CA SER A 86 2.15 -8.48 -0.19
C SER A 86 2.70 -7.52 0.87
N PRO A 87 4.00 -7.20 0.87
CA PRO A 87 4.52 -6.17 1.76
C PRO A 87 4.03 -4.78 1.36
N ILE A 88 3.91 -3.88 2.34
CA ILE A 88 3.82 -2.44 2.08
C ILE A 88 5.14 -1.98 1.44
N ALA A 89 5.05 -1.14 0.41
CA ALA A 89 6.18 -0.50 -0.26
C ALA A 89 6.68 0.69 0.57
N SER A 90 7.47 0.42 1.59
CA SER A 90 7.95 1.42 2.55
C SER A 90 9.35 1.10 3.08
N ARG A 91 10.25 2.07 2.94
CA ARG A 91 11.61 1.99 3.53
C ARG A 91 11.55 1.95 5.06
N ASN A 92 10.61 2.70 5.66
CA ASN A 92 10.53 2.84 7.11
C ASN A 92 9.84 1.63 7.77
N ARG A 93 8.82 1.07 7.12
CA ARG A 93 8.01 -0.02 7.73
C ARG A 93 8.59 -1.41 7.45
N PHE A 94 9.19 -1.64 6.27
CA PHE A 94 9.45 -3.02 5.84
C PHE A 94 10.90 -3.32 5.43
N ALA A 95 11.75 -2.33 5.12
CA ALA A 95 13.12 -2.61 4.64
C ALA A 95 13.94 -3.49 5.61
N LEU A 96 13.93 -3.16 6.91
CA LEU A 96 14.67 -3.95 7.92
C LEU A 96 13.96 -5.26 8.29
N VAL A 97 12.63 -5.32 8.19
CA VAL A 97 11.88 -6.57 8.34
C VAL A 97 12.28 -7.56 7.25
N LEU A 98 12.36 -7.10 5.99
CA LEU A 98 12.81 -7.91 4.87
C LEU A 98 14.27 -8.36 5.03
N LYS A 99 15.16 -7.47 5.50
CA LYS A 99 16.54 -7.84 5.82
C LYS A 99 16.59 -8.97 6.86
N ALA A 100 15.79 -8.90 7.92
CA ALA A 100 15.72 -9.95 8.94
C ALA A 100 15.15 -11.27 8.40
N LEU A 101 14.10 -11.22 7.56
CA LEU A 101 13.57 -12.40 6.85
C LEU A 101 14.63 -13.06 5.97
N ALA A 102 15.43 -12.27 5.25
CA ALA A 102 16.55 -12.77 4.46
C ALA A 102 17.63 -13.42 5.34
N MET A 103 18.03 -12.78 6.44
CA MET A 103 18.96 -13.34 7.42
C MET A 103 18.46 -14.66 8.00
N ALA A 104 17.15 -14.81 8.20
CA ALA A 104 16.54 -16.03 8.71
C ALA A 104 16.77 -17.25 7.81
N THR A 105 16.94 -17.04 6.50
CA THR A 105 17.21 -18.13 5.54
C THR A 105 18.63 -18.70 5.64
N ARG A 106 19.58 -17.95 6.23
CA ARG A 106 21.00 -18.31 6.37
C ARG A 106 21.63 -18.76 5.04
N GLY A 107 21.70 -17.85 4.06
CA GLY A 107 22.26 -18.14 2.74
C GLY A 107 21.26 -18.76 1.76
N GLY A 108 19.96 -18.63 2.02
CA GLY A 108 18.89 -19.17 1.19
C GLY A 108 18.34 -18.14 0.20
N LYS A 109 17.05 -18.26 -0.10
CA LYS A 109 16.36 -17.46 -1.13
C LYS A 109 15.11 -16.80 -0.56
N ILE A 110 14.87 -15.56 -0.93
CA ILE A 110 13.59 -14.86 -0.75
C ILE A 110 12.88 -14.78 -2.09
N ILE A 111 11.64 -15.27 -2.14
CA ILE A 111 10.70 -15.00 -3.24
C ILE A 111 9.72 -13.96 -2.73
N LEU A 112 9.84 -12.74 -3.24
CA LEU A 112 9.03 -11.61 -2.85
C LEU A 112 7.93 -11.39 -3.88
N GLN A 113 6.68 -11.53 -3.46
CA GLN A 113 5.53 -11.20 -4.30
C GLN A 113 5.00 -9.82 -3.91
N PHE A 114 4.96 -8.93 -4.90
CA PHE A 114 4.33 -7.63 -4.80
C PHE A 114 2.94 -7.64 -5.47
N PRO A 115 1.90 -7.08 -4.82
CA PRO A 115 0.67 -6.71 -5.50
C PRO A 115 0.94 -5.58 -6.50
N ILE A 116 0.09 -5.49 -7.52
CA ILE A 116 0.19 -4.47 -8.56
C ILE A 116 -1.18 -3.88 -8.93
N PRO A 117 -1.23 -2.60 -9.31
CA PRO A 117 -0.09 -1.67 -9.41
C PRO A 117 0.32 -1.03 -8.07
N PHE A 118 -0.53 -1.16 -7.04
CA PHE A 118 -0.34 -0.57 -5.71
C PHE A 118 -0.28 -1.66 -4.64
N ASP A 119 0.32 -1.34 -3.49
CA ASP A 119 0.15 -2.11 -2.26
C ASP A 119 -1.21 -1.86 -1.60
N GLU A 120 -1.47 -2.51 -0.47
CA GLU A 120 -2.77 -2.43 0.23
C GLU A 120 -3.11 -1.03 0.76
N VAL A 121 -2.12 -0.15 0.92
CA VAL A 121 -2.30 1.24 1.39
C VAL A 121 -2.18 2.26 0.26
N GLY A 122 -2.03 1.81 -0.99
CA GLY A 122 -2.01 2.67 -2.16
C GLY A 122 -0.63 3.16 -2.60
N ASN A 123 0.47 2.70 -1.99
CA ASN A 123 1.80 3.05 -2.50
C ASN A 123 2.00 2.39 -3.86
N GLN A 124 2.48 3.18 -4.81
CA GLN A 124 2.76 2.68 -6.15
C GLN A 124 3.98 1.76 -6.14
N VAL A 125 3.77 0.52 -6.60
CA VAL A 125 4.81 -0.49 -6.77
C VAL A 125 5.24 -0.60 -8.23
N MET A 126 4.28 -0.40 -9.15
CA MET A 126 4.49 -0.42 -10.60
C MET A 126 3.61 0.65 -11.24
N ASP A 127 4.02 1.17 -12.39
CA ASP A 127 3.15 2.01 -13.20
C ASP A 127 1.87 1.27 -13.61
N GLU A 128 0.72 1.90 -13.35
CA GLU A 128 -0.60 1.29 -13.56
C GLU A 128 -0.89 1.03 -15.04
N GLU A 129 -0.54 1.98 -15.92
CA GLU A 129 -0.71 1.83 -17.36
C GLU A 129 0.18 0.70 -17.88
N PHE A 130 1.45 0.65 -17.45
CA PHE A 130 2.38 -0.42 -17.77
C PHE A 130 1.84 -1.78 -17.32
N ALA A 131 1.48 -1.92 -16.04
CA ALA A 131 1.03 -3.19 -15.46
C ALA A 131 -0.24 -3.70 -16.16
N THR A 132 -1.25 -2.84 -16.30
CA THR A 132 -2.52 -3.18 -16.94
C THR A 132 -2.31 -3.60 -18.39
N THR A 133 -1.52 -2.82 -19.13
CA THR A 133 -1.24 -3.11 -20.53
C THR A 133 -0.43 -4.39 -20.70
N ARG A 134 0.60 -4.59 -19.87
CA ARG A 134 1.46 -5.78 -19.90
C ARG A 134 0.65 -7.06 -19.67
N LEU A 135 -0.13 -7.12 -18.59
CA LEU A 135 -0.97 -8.27 -18.27
C LEU A 135 -2.01 -8.53 -19.36
N ARG A 136 -2.62 -7.48 -19.92
CA ARG A 136 -3.56 -7.61 -21.05
C ARG A 136 -2.88 -8.22 -22.28
N LEU A 137 -1.68 -7.75 -22.64
CA LEU A 137 -0.94 -8.28 -23.79
C LEU A 137 -0.61 -9.77 -23.60
N LYS A 138 -0.17 -10.17 -22.39
CA LYS A 138 0.11 -11.59 -22.10
C LYS A 138 -1.15 -12.46 -22.13
N LYS A 139 -2.27 -11.98 -21.58
CA LYS A 139 -3.56 -12.68 -21.67
C LYS A 139 -3.99 -12.91 -23.12
N VAL A 140 -3.87 -11.88 -23.95
CA VAL A 140 -4.19 -11.99 -25.38
C VAL A 140 -3.21 -12.94 -26.08
N LEU A 141 -1.91 -12.88 -25.77
CA LEU A 141 -0.92 -13.80 -26.31
C LEU A 141 -1.29 -15.25 -26.02
N LYS A 142 -1.60 -15.57 -24.76
CA LYS A 142 -2.00 -16.91 -24.33
C LYS A 142 -3.21 -17.40 -25.13
N SER A 143 -4.28 -16.60 -25.20
CA SER A 143 -5.48 -16.95 -25.95
C SER A 143 -5.24 -17.13 -27.46
N LEU A 144 -4.38 -16.30 -28.07
CA LEU A 144 -4.01 -16.45 -29.47
C LEU A 144 -3.19 -17.73 -29.72
N GLN A 145 -2.34 -18.13 -28.78
CA GLN A 145 -1.54 -19.34 -28.91
C GLN A 145 -2.38 -20.61 -28.76
N GLU A 146 -3.30 -20.64 -27.80
CA GLU A 146 -4.26 -21.74 -27.64
C GLU A 146 -5.14 -21.89 -28.90
N ALA A 147 -5.55 -20.77 -29.52
CA ALA A 147 -6.32 -20.79 -30.76
C ALA A 147 -5.48 -21.07 -32.03
N ARG A 148 -4.16 -20.83 -31.98
CA ARG A 148 -3.25 -20.95 -33.14
C ARG A 148 -3.18 -22.37 -33.68
N GLU A 149 -3.31 -23.40 -32.84
CA GLU A 149 -3.11 -24.80 -33.23
C GLU A 149 -3.81 -25.15 -34.56
N ASN A 150 -4.99 -24.58 -34.82
CA ASN A 150 -5.77 -24.81 -36.04
C ASN A 150 -5.79 -23.65 -37.05
N THR A 151 -5.13 -22.52 -36.76
CA THR A 151 -5.25 -21.27 -37.55
C THR A 151 -3.90 -20.53 -37.69
N PRO A 152 -3.05 -20.88 -38.68
CA PRO A 152 -1.75 -20.23 -38.91
C PRO A 152 -1.80 -18.71 -39.13
N GLN A 153 -2.95 -18.20 -39.57
CA GLN A 153 -3.20 -16.77 -39.81
C GLN A 153 -3.09 -15.94 -38.52
N LEU A 154 -3.29 -16.56 -37.34
CA LEU A 154 -3.14 -15.89 -36.04
C LEU A 154 -1.70 -15.47 -35.74
N ASN A 155 -0.70 -16.00 -36.46
CA ASN A 155 0.69 -15.55 -36.34
C ASN A 155 0.84 -14.04 -36.62
N VAL A 156 -0.03 -13.46 -37.44
CA VAL A 156 -0.05 -12.02 -37.72
C VAL A 156 -0.42 -11.20 -36.48
N LEU A 157 -1.28 -11.73 -35.61
CA LEU A 157 -1.64 -11.08 -34.34
C LEU A 157 -0.59 -11.35 -33.26
N ILE A 158 -0.10 -12.60 -33.20
CA ILE A 158 0.93 -13.01 -32.24
C ILE A 158 2.20 -12.16 -32.40
N ARG A 159 2.67 -11.95 -33.63
CA ARG A 159 3.85 -11.10 -33.87
C ARG A 159 3.66 -9.65 -33.38
N GLU A 160 2.46 -9.11 -33.48
CA GLU A 160 2.15 -7.73 -33.04
C GLU A 160 2.15 -7.64 -31.52
N ILE A 161 1.60 -8.65 -30.83
CA ILE A 161 1.67 -8.76 -29.38
C ILE A 161 3.12 -8.93 -28.91
N ILE A 162 3.90 -9.80 -29.56
CA ILE A 162 5.32 -10.01 -29.22
C ILE A 162 6.14 -8.73 -29.44
N ALA A 163 5.89 -8.00 -30.54
CA ALA A 163 6.51 -6.69 -30.76
C ALA A 163 6.10 -5.69 -29.67
N ALA A 164 4.81 -5.63 -29.28
CA ALA A 164 4.32 -4.75 -28.23
C ALA A 164 4.93 -5.08 -26.86
N LEU A 165 5.04 -6.36 -26.50
CA LEU A 165 5.70 -6.81 -25.28
C LEU A 165 7.16 -6.37 -25.29
N LYS A 166 7.92 -6.63 -26.37
CA LYS A 166 9.33 -6.23 -26.43
C LYS A 166 9.52 -4.71 -26.40
N LEU A 167 8.66 -3.95 -27.09
CA LEU A 167 8.67 -2.50 -27.04
C LEU A 167 8.48 -1.97 -25.61
N GLN A 168 7.57 -2.57 -24.84
CA GLN A 168 7.39 -2.21 -23.43
C GLN A 168 8.66 -2.45 -22.61
N GLU A 169 9.40 -3.54 -22.83
CA GLU A 169 10.65 -3.85 -22.11
C GLU A 169 11.75 -2.82 -22.35
N ILE A 170 11.79 -2.25 -23.55
CA ILE A 170 12.78 -1.24 -23.93
C ILE A 170 12.27 0.19 -23.72
N GLY A 171 11.16 0.37 -22.99
CA GLY A 171 10.70 1.66 -22.46
C GLY A 171 9.61 2.38 -23.26
N TYR A 172 8.96 1.72 -24.23
CA TYR A 172 7.83 2.32 -24.97
C TYR A 172 6.51 2.06 -24.24
N SER A 173 5.61 3.05 -24.23
CA SER A 173 4.23 2.86 -23.77
C SER A 173 3.33 2.46 -24.92
N ILE A 174 2.57 1.37 -24.78
CA ILE A 174 1.68 0.86 -25.83
C ILE A 174 0.30 1.52 -25.70
N LEU A 175 -0.02 2.43 -26.62
CA LEU A 175 -1.28 3.17 -26.60
C LEU A 175 -2.42 2.38 -27.26
N SER A 176 -2.15 1.75 -28.41
CA SER A 176 -3.15 0.93 -29.09
C SER A 176 -2.53 -0.10 -30.05
N ILE A 177 -3.31 -1.14 -30.35
CA ILE A 177 -2.99 -2.18 -31.34
C ILE A 177 -4.19 -2.31 -32.27
N ARG A 178 -4.07 -1.88 -33.54
CA ARG A 178 -5.23 -1.72 -34.45
C ARG A 178 -6.13 -2.95 -34.51
N LYS A 179 -5.54 -4.13 -34.70
CA LYS A 179 -6.28 -5.39 -34.92
C LYS A 179 -6.91 -5.96 -33.65
N ILE A 180 -6.61 -5.39 -32.49
CA ILE A 180 -7.07 -5.91 -31.18
C ILE A 180 -8.00 -4.90 -30.51
N THR A 181 -7.64 -3.62 -30.52
CA THR A 181 -8.44 -2.57 -29.87
C THR A 181 -9.50 -1.98 -30.79
N GLY A 182 -9.47 -2.27 -32.10
CA GLY A 182 -10.42 -1.77 -33.10
C GLY A 182 -10.35 -0.25 -33.36
N LYS A 183 -9.49 0.48 -32.63
CA LYS A 183 -9.33 1.95 -32.69
C LYS A 183 -7.91 2.39 -33.08
N GLY A 184 -7.00 1.46 -33.37
CA GLY A 184 -5.59 1.77 -33.61
C GLY A 184 -5.30 2.28 -35.04
N ILE A 185 -4.37 3.23 -35.15
CA ILE A 185 -4.08 3.93 -36.41
C ILE A 185 -2.88 3.33 -37.16
N ALA A 186 -2.13 2.42 -36.54
CA ALA A 186 -1.12 1.58 -37.17
C ALA A 186 -1.20 0.18 -36.55
N ASP A 187 -0.43 -0.80 -37.03
CA ASP A 187 -0.35 -2.10 -36.34
C ASP A 187 -0.10 -1.88 -34.82
N LEU A 188 0.83 -0.99 -34.44
CA LEU A 188 0.94 -0.45 -33.07
C LEU A 188 1.04 1.09 -33.08
N THR A 189 0.38 1.73 -32.12
CA THR A 189 0.60 3.14 -31.78
C THR A 189 1.20 3.22 -30.39
N VAL A 190 2.34 3.90 -30.28
CA VAL A 190 3.15 3.88 -29.06
C VAL A 190 3.63 5.28 -28.69
N ARG A 191 4.01 5.44 -27.43
CA ARG A 191 4.80 6.58 -26.97
C ARG A 191 6.25 6.12 -26.79
N THR A 192 7.20 6.84 -27.37
CA THR A 192 8.64 6.55 -27.26
C THR A 192 9.12 6.84 -25.83
N PRO A 193 10.30 6.34 -25.43
CA PRO A 193 10.91 6.69 -24.14
C PRO A 193 11.05 8.22 -23.93
N GLU A 194 11.21 9.00 -25.00
CA GLU A 194 11.28 10.47 -24.97
C GLU A 194 9.89 11.14 -24.96
N GLY A 195 8.81 10.37 -24.84
CA GLY A 195 7.43 10.88 -24.75
C GLY A 195 6.77 11.21 -26.09
N LYS A 196 7.41 10.91 -27.23
CA LYS A 196 6.90 11.25 -28.57
C LYS A 196 5.90 10.21 -29.05
N LEU A 197 4.85 10.65 -29.74
CA LEU A 197 3.92 9.74 -30.42
C LEU A 197 4.60 9.11 -31.64
N ALA A 198 4.55 7.78 -31.74
CA ALA A 198 5.10 7.04 -32.85
C ALA A 198 4.12 5.99 -33.39
N VAL A 199 4.20 5.74 -34.69
CA VAL A 199 3.47 4.69 -35.38
C VAL A 199 4.41 3.55 -35.75
N VAL A 200 3.96 2.31 -35.57
CA VAL A 200 4.79 1.13 -35.80
C VAL A 200 4.06 0.17 -36.72
N GLU A 201 4.76 -0.26 -37.77
CA GLU A 201 4.30 -1.32 -38.65
C GLU A 201 5.11 -2.59 -38.43
N VAL A 202 4.41 -3.72 -38.24
CA VAL A 202 5.03 -5.00 -37.90
C VAL A 202 5.00 -5.92 -39.12
N THR A 203 6.11 -6.58 -39.39
CA THR A 203 6.31 -7.49 -40.52
C THR A 203 6.98 -8.80 -40.06
N PHE A 204 7.00 -9.82 -40.92
CA PHE A 204 7.84 -11.00 -40.68
C PHE A 204 9.26 -10.80 -41.25
N GLU A 205 9.38 -10.19 -42.45
CA GLU A 205 10.67 -10.11 -43.16
C GLU A 205 10.88 -8.76 -43.87
N ASN A 206 9.88 -8.21 -44.56
CA ASN A 206 10.08 -7.04 -45.42
C ASN A 206 10.01 -5.70 -44.64
N LEU A 207 11.11 -5.34 -43.99
CA LEU A 207 11.27 -4.10 -43.21
C LEU A 207 11.08 -2.84 -44.05
N GLU A 208 11.62 -2.79 -45.26
CA GLU A 208 11.51 -1.60 -46.14
C GLU A 208 10.06 -1.28 -46.51
N LYS A 209 9.25 -2.30 -46.78
CA LYS A 209 7.82 -2.12 -47.06
C LYS A 209 7.07 -1.66 -45.82
N ALA A 210 7.39 -2.23 -44.66
CA ALA A 210 6.80 -1.81 -43.39
C ALA A 210 7.17 -0.36 -43.06
N ALA A 211 8.43 0.05 -43.28
CA ALA A 211 8.91 1.41 -43.08
C ALA A 211 8.16 2.42 -43.96
N ARG A 212 8.03 2.14 -45.27
CA ARG A 212 7.25 2.99 -46.19
C ARG A 212 5.80 3.14 -45.74
N LYS A 213 5.18 2.05 -45.28
CA LYS A 213 3.80 2.08 -44.75
C LYS A 213 3.72 2.90 -43.45
N ALA A 214 4.67 2.73 -42.54
CA ALA A 214 4.73 3.48 -41.29
C ALA A 214 4.90 4.99 -41.54
N ILE A 215 5.74 5.39 -42.49
CA ILE A 215 5.90 6.81 -42.91
C ILE A 215 4.58 7.36 -43.45
N GLY A 216 3.90 6.61 -44.33
CA GLY A 216 2.59 7.00 -44.86
C GLY A 216 1.59 7.28 -43.75
N ILE A 217 1.46 6.34 -42.81
CA ILE A 217 0.55 6.49 -41.66
C ILE A 217 0.98 7.66 -40.76
N LYS A 218 2.28 7.86 -40.52
CA LYS A 218 2.78 8.99 -39.71
C LYS A 218 2.29 10.32 -40.26
N ASN A 219 2.31 10.48 -41.58
CA ASN A 219 1.88 11.73 -42.24
C ASN A 219 0.37 11.98 -42.11
N ASP A 220 -0.42 10.93 -41.94
CA ASP A 220 -1.87 11.01 -41.77
C ASP A 220 -2.30 11.17 -40.30
N VAL A 221 -1.39 10.92 -39.34
CA VAL A 221 -1.67 10.98 -37.89
C VAL A 221 -1.18 12.29 -37.30
N GLU A 222 -2.13 13.12 -36.89
CA GLU A 222 -1.83 14.39 -36.22
C GLU A 222 -0.99 14.15 -34.94
N GLY A 223 0.15 14.83 -34.85
CA GLY A 223 1.06 14.74 -33.70
C GLY A 223 2.02 13.55 -33.69
N ALA A 224 1.94 12.61 -34.63
CA ALA A 224 2.93 11.53 -34.74
C ALA A 224 4.27 12.09 -35.23
N ARG A 225 5.33 11.90 -34.44
CA ARG A 225 6.67 12.44 -34.72
C ARG A 225 7.66 11.42 -35.25
N GLN A 226 7.38 10.13 -35.07
CA GLN A 226 8.27 9.03 -35.48
C GLN A 226 7.48 7.90 -36.14
N ALA A 227 8.16 7.19 -37.04
CA ALA A 227 7.66 5.99 -37.70
C ALA A 227 8.70 4.88 -37.50
N LEU A 228 8.26 3.70 -37.06
CA LEU A 228 9.12 2.55 -36.83
C LEU A 228 8.66 1.37 -37.67
N ALA A 229 9.62 0.58 -38.14
CA ALA A 229 9.36 -0.72 -38.73
C ALA A 229 9.96 -1.83 -37.86
N ILE A 230 9.17 -2.85 -37.58
CA ILE A 230 9.59 -3.99 -36.76
C ILE A 230 9.38 -5.28 -37.54
N SER A 231 10.43 -6.09 -37.70
CA SER A 231 10.31 -7.47 -38.15
C SER A 231 10.38 -8.41 -36.96
N VAL A 232 9.51 -9.42 -36.94
CA VAL A 232 9.45 -10.42 -35.87
C VAL A 232 9.62 -11.79 -36.49
N ASN A 233 10.72 -12.46 -36.17
CA ASN A 233 10.94 -13.86 -36.51
C ASN A 233 10.54 -14.74 -35.33
N LEU A 234 9.36 -15.34 -35.42
CA LEU A 234 8.82 -16.21 -34.37
C LEU A 234 9.61 -17.52 -34.20
N GLY A 235 10.28 -18.01 -35.25
CA GLY A 235 11.03 -19.28 -35.20
C GLY A 235 12.41 -19.13 -34.57
N HIS A 236 13.09 -18.01 -34.82
CA HIS A 236 14.41 -17.73 -34.24
C HIS A 236 14.34 -16.85 -32.99
N HIS A 237 13.14 -16.45 -32.57
CA HIS A 237 12.89 -15.55 -31.45
C HIS A 237 13.65 -14.21 -31.55
N LYS A 238 13.70 -13.64 -32.76
CA LYS A 238 14.37 -12.36 -33.02
C LYS A 238 13.37 -11.28 -33.41
N ILE A 239 13.61 -10.07 -32.92
CA ILE A 239 12.91 -8.85 -33.32
C ILE A 239 13.93 -7.86 -33.85
N THR A 240 13.75 -7.38 -35.08
CA THR A 240 14.58 -6.31 -35.63
C THR A 240 13.75 -5.06 -35.76
N MET A 241 14.14 -4.00 -35.07
CA MET A 241 13.48 -2.69 -35.07
C MET A 241 14.37 -1.66 -35.74
N VAL A 242 13.75 -0.78 -36.53
CA VAL A 242 14.47 0.30 -37.22
C VAL A 242 13.60 1.56 -37.30
N ASP A 243 14.24 2.73 -37.29
CA ASP A 243 13.59 3.98 -37.65
C ASP A 243 13.25 3.94 -39.15
N ALA A 244 11.98 4.17 -39.49
CA ALA A 244 11.53 4.08 -40.87
C ALA A 244 12.19 5.14 -41.77
N GLU A 245 12.63 6.27 -41.20
CA GLU A 245 13.32 7.34 -41.92
C GLU A 245 14.84 7.11 -42.02
N ASN A 246 15.39 6.16 -41.27
CA ASN A 246 16.80 5.81 -41.30
C ASN A 246 17.01 4.29 -41.12
N LEU A 247 17.01 3.57 -42.23
CA LEU A 247 17.11 2.11 -42.26
C LEU A 247 18.49 1.55 -41.88
N ASP A 248 19.53 2.38 -41.85
CA ASP A 248 20.91 1.94 -41.64
C ASP A 248 21.19 1.55 -40.17
N ASN A 249 20.34 1.97 -39.23
CA ASN A 249 20.52 1.78 -37.79
C ASN A 249 19.57 0.74 -37.19
N ALA A 250 19.38 -0.39 -37.87
CA ALA A 250 18.54 -1.47 -37.37
C ALA A 250 19.13 -2.13 -36.11
N LYS A 251 18.29 -2.34 -35.09
CA LYS A 251 18.65 -3.02 -33.84
C LYS A 251 17.91 -4.35 -33.74
N THR A 252 18.65 -5.42 -33.47
CA THR A 252 18.08 -6.76 -33.29
C THR A 252 18.09 -7.16 -31.82
N TYR A 253 16.97 -7.67 -31.35
CA TYR A 253 16.75 -8.14 -29.99
C TYR A 253 16.38 -9.63 -30.00
N ASP A 254 16.83 -10.34 -28.98
CA ASP A 254 16.37 -11.70 -28.67
C ASP A 254 15.22 -11.62 -27.67
N PHE A 255 14.11 -12.29 -27.94
CA PHE A 255 12.99 -12.42 -27.00
C PHE A 255 12.80 -13.87 -26.52
N GLY A 256 13.64 -14.80 -26.96
CA GLY A 256 13.59 -16.21 -26.58
C GLY A 256 13.76 -16.41 -25.08
N LEU A 257 14.57 -15.57 -24.44
CA LEU A 257 14.81 -15.58 -22.99
C LEU A 257 13.59 -15.15 -22.16
N GLN A 258 12.61 -14.49 -22.79
CA GLN A 258 11.41 -13.96 -22.12
C GLN A 258 10.16 -14.80 -22.40
N LEU A 259 10.24 -15.86 -23.20
CA LEU A 259 9.06 -16.66 -23.60
C LEU A 259 8.28 -17.20 -22.41
N ASP A 260 8.96 -17.83 -21.45
CA ASP A 260 8.31 -18.36 -20.25
C ASP A 260 7.60 -17.25 -19.47
N SER A 261 8.23 -16.08 -19.38
CA SER A 261 7.65 -14.91 -18.74
C SER A 261 6.43 -14.37 -19.51
N TYR A 262 6.46 -14.38 -20.85
CA TYR A 262 5.35 -13.92 -21.69
C TYR A 262 4.13 -14.84 -21.60
N TYR A 263 4.36 -16.13 -21.38
CA TYR A 263 3.32 -17.15 -21.32
C TYR A 263 2.62 -17.25 -19.97
N ASP A 264 3.13 -16.60 -18.93
CA ASP A 264 2.42 -16.42 -17.67
C ASP A 264 1.57 -15.13 -17.71
N PRO A 265 0.24 -15.22 -17.93
CA PRO A 265 -0.61 -14.06 -18.13
C PRO A 265 -0.88 -13.24 -16.87
N ASP A 266 -0.54 -13.78 -15.70
CA ASP A 266 -0.92 -13.21 -14.40
C ASP A 266 0.28 -12.65 -13.62
N VAL A 267 1.50 -12.80 -14.14
CA VAL A 267 2.73 -12.38 -13.45
C VAL A 267 3.56 -11.49 -14.36
N ILE A 268 4.12 -10.42 -13.80
CA ILE A 268 5.22 -9.65 -14.41
C ILE A 268 6.49 -9.99 -13.63
N TYR A 269 7.48 -10.53 -14.32
CA TYR A 269 8.73 -10.99 -13.74
C TYR A 269 9.82 -9.92 -13.85
N THR A 270 10.75 -9.91 -12.90
CA THR A 270 11.83 -8.92 -12.89
C THR A 270 12.76 -8.99 -14.11
N ASN A 271 12.96 -10.17 -14.69
CA ASN A 271 13.76 -10.36 -15.91
C ASN A 271 13.16 -9.66 -17.15
N GLU A 272 11.86 -9.36 -17.13
CA GLU A 272 11.17 -8.62 -18.21
C GLU A 272 11.36 -7.10 -18.10
N LEU A 273 11.80 -6.63 -16.93
CA LEU A 273 11.84 -5.21 -16.62
C LEU A 273 13.21 -4.57 -16.91
N GLU A 274 14.14 -5.31 -17.54
CA GLU A 274 15.53 -4.92 -17.87
C GLU A 274 16.05 -3.71 -17.05
N ASN A 275 15.95 -2.49 -17.60
CA ASN A 275 16.39 -1.24 -16.98
C ASN A 275 15.25 -0.31 -16.54
N ILE A 276 13.99 -0.74 -16.71
CA ILE A 276 12.80 0.02 -16.33
C ILE A 276 12.75 0.12 -14.81
N LYS A 277 12.62 1.34 -14.30
CA LYS A 277 12.40 1.60 -12.88
C LYS A 277 11.02 2.17 -12.66
N PHE A 278 10.37 1.72 -11.59
CA PHE A 278 9.10 2.26 -11.13
C PHE A 278 9.37 3.01 -9.84
N SER A 279 9.83 4.25 -9.96
CA SER A 279 10.04 5.11 -8.81
C SER A 279 8.70 5.56 -8.24
N HIS A 280 8.54 5.38 -6.93
CA HIS A 280 7.38 5.88 -6.21
C HIS A 280 7.25 7.40 -6.41
N PRO A 281 6.05 7.94 -6.72
CA PRO A 281 5.88 9.33 -7.13
C PRO A 281 6.30 10.34 -6.06
N ILE A 282 6.12 9.99 -4.78
CA ILE A 282 6.50 10.86 -3.65
C ILE A 282 7.95 10.67 -3.22
N THR A 283 8.38 9.43 -2.94
CA THR A 283 9.70 9.16 -2.33
C THR A 283 10.83 9.05 -3.35
N GLY A 284 10.50 8.88 -4.64
CA GLY A 284 11.46 8.65 -5.72
C GLY A 284 12.12 7.26 -5.71
N MET A 285 11.79 6.39 -4.74
CA MET A 285 12.41 5.08 -4.56
C MET A 285 11.80 4.03 -5.49
N ASP A 286 12.64 3.20 -6.11
CA ASP A 286 12.22 1.93 -6.71
C ASP A 286 12.28 0.85 -5.62
N TYR A 287 11.12 0.39 -5.16
CA TYR A 287 11.04 -0.54 -4.03
C TYR A 287 11.54 -1.93 -4.35
N ARG A 288 11.53 -2.35 -5.63
CA ARG A 288 12.17 -3.60 -6.05
C ARG A 288 13.68 -3.51 -5.84
N ASP A 289 14.34 -2.42 -6.27
CA ASP A 289 15.78 -2.23 -6.05
C ASP A 289 16.12 -2.15 -4.55
N LEU A 290 15.36 -1.37 -3.78
CA LEU A 290 15.54 -1.29 -2.32
C LEU A 290 15.42 -2.67 -1.67
N TYR A 291 14.40 -3.43 -2.00
CA TYR A 291 14.12 -4.71 -1.36
C TYR A 291 15.11 -5.79 -1.78
N LEU A 292 15.54 -5.83 -3.04
CA LEU A 292 16.65 -6.69 -3.48
C LEU A 292 17.95 -6.37 -2.75
N LYS A 293 18.25 -5.10 -2.49
CA LYS A 293 19.39 -4.69 -1.67
C LYS A 293 19.27 -5.16 -0.23
N MET A 294 18.08 -5.09 0.37
CA MET A 294 17.86 -5.58 1.75
C MET A 294 18.00 -7.09 1.84
N ILE A 295 17.49 -7.84 0.85
CA ILE A 295 17.66 -9.29 0.77
C ILE A 295 19.15 -9.65 0.68
N LYS A 296 19.89 -8.99 -0.21
CA LYS A 296 21.34 -9.18 -0.34
C LYS A 296 22.09 -8.82 0.95
N ALA A 297 21.70 -7.74 1.63
CA ALA A 297 22.29 -7.34 2.91
C ALA A 297 22.01 -8.35 4.04
N GLY A 298 20.94 -9.14 3.92
CA GLY A 298 20.66 -10.29 4.78
C GLY A 298 21.35 -11.59 4.37
N ASN A 299 22.27 -11.55 3.38
CA ASN A 299 22.98 -12.70 2.82
C ASN A 299 22.05 -13.78 2.26
N ALA A 300 21.05 -13.38 1.47
CA ALA A 300 20.18 -14.28 0.72
C ALA A 300 20.09 -13.87 -0.76
N GLU A 301 19.70 -14.81 -1.61
CA GLU A 301 19.32 -14.54 -3.00
C GLU A 301 17.88 -13.98 -3.04
N GLY A 302 17.61 -13.03 -3.93
CA GLY A 302 16.31 -12.38 -4.02
C GLY A 302 15.69 -12.51 -5.40
N GLU A 303 14.43 -12.89 -5.43
CA GLU A 303 13.59 -12.86 -6.63
C GLU A 303 12.32 -12.06 -6.34
N VAL A 304 11.99 -11.11 -7.21
CA VAL A 304 10.76 -10.32 -7.11
C VAL A 304 9.83 -10.67 -8.26
N ILE A 305 8.58 -10.96 -7.92
CA ILE A 305 7.49 -11.16 -8.88
C ILE A 305 6.35 -10.18 -8.58
N PHE A 306 5.69 -9.69 -9.62
CA PHE A 306 4.60 -8.73 -9.53
C PHE A 306 3.32 -9.38 -10.02
N THR A 307 2.35 -9.57 -9.14
CA THR A 307 1.09 -10.27 -9.45
C THR A 307 0.07 -10.04 -8.36
N ASN A 308 -1.22 -10.06 -8.71
CA ASN A 308 -2.32 -10.04 -7.73
C ASN A 308 -2.75 -11.44 -7.31
N ASN A 309 -2.15 -12.49 -7.86
CA ASN A 309 -2.32 -13.86 -7.40
C ASN A 309 -1.10 -14.25 -6.53
N PRO A 310 -1.19 -14.17 -5.19
CA PRO A 310 -0.04 -14.43 -4.33
C PRO A 310 0.42 -15.89 -4.37
N LEU A 311 -0.42 -16.83 -4.82
CA LEU A 311 -0.08 -18.26 -4.93
C LEU A 311 0.94 -18.55 -6.04
N LYS A 312 1.19 -17.58 -6.94
CA LYS A 312 2.23 -17.67 -7.98
C LYS A 312 3.65 -17.82 -7.44
N VAL A 313 3.87 -17.62 -6.14
CA VAL A 313 5.14 -17.97 -5.50
C VAL A 313 5.45 -19.48 -5.61
N TYR A 314 4.44 -20.36 -5.66
CA TYR A 314 4.64 -21.81 -5.80
C TYR A 314 5.19 -22.20 -7.18
N ASP A 315 4.96 -21.37 -8.21
CA ASP A 315 5.53 -21.58 -9.55
C ASP A 315 7.04 -21.26 -9.59
N ARG A 316 7.62 -20.72 -8.50
CA ARG A 316 9.03 -20.31 -8.41
C ARG A 316 9.94 -21.36 -7.77
N GLY A 317 9.42 -22.57 -7.57
CA GLY A 317 10.12 -23.71 -7.02
C GLY A 317 9.72 -24.02 -5.57
N TYR A 318 10.50 -24.90 -4.94
CA TYR A 318 10.21 -25.36 -3.59
C TYR A 318 10.38 -24.24 -2.56
N ILE A 319 9.36 -24.05 -1.73
CA ILE A 319 9.31 -23.08 -0.63
C ILE A 319 9.35 -23.85 0.70
N ASN A 320 10.05 -23.33 1.70
CA ASN A 320 10.16 -23.90 3.05
C ASN A 320 9.25 -23.21 4.07
N GLY A 321 8.77 -22.01 3.78
CA GLY A 321 7.85 -21.26 4.63
C GLY A 321 7.28 -20.04 3.92
N VAL A 322 6.19 -19.50 4.45
CA VAL A 322 5.50 -18.33 3.91
C VAL A 322 5.37 -17.28 5.01
N CYS A 323 5.77 -16.04 4.73
CA CYS A 323 5.56 -14.89 5.57
C CYS A 323 4.62 -13.90 4.88
N ILE A 324 3.41 -13.77 5.42
CA ILE A 324 2.44 -12.77 4.98
C ILE A 324 2.86 -11.41 5.56
N ALA A 325 3.29 -10.51 4.68
CA ALA A 325 3.80 -9.18 4.99
C ALA A 325 2.76 -8.06 4.85
N ALA A 326 1.55 -8.39 4.41
CA ALA A 326 0.41 -7.49 4.50
C ALA A 326 0.15 -7.12 5.97
N VAL A 327 -0.29 -5.90 6.20
CA VAL A 327 -0.74 -5.36 7.48
C VAL A 327 -2.23 -5.63 7.63
N HIS A 328 -3.06 -5.23 6.68
CA HIS A 328 -4.52 -5.26 6.80
C HIS A 328 -5.13 -6.54 6.24
N GLU A 329 -4.66 -7.00 5.08
CA GLU A 329 -5.18 -8.22 4.44
C GLU A 329 -4.58 -9.53 5.00
N ARG A 330 -3.72 -9.44 6.02
CA ARG A 330 -2.89 -10.55 6.51
C ARG A 330 -3.67 -11.81 6.87
N ASP A 331 -4.82 -11.66 7.52
CA ASP A 331 -5.59 -12.79 8.06
C ASP A 331 -6.29 -13.54 6.91
N LYS A 332 -6.85 -12.79 5.95
CA LYS A 332 -7.41 -13.32 4.69
C LYS A 332 -6.35 -14.02 3.85
N LEU A 333 -5.16 -13.44 3.72
CA LEU A 333 -4.06 -14.04 2.97
C LEU A 333 -3.51 -15.29 3.66
N LYS A 334 -3.40 -15.28 4.99
CA LYS A 334 -3.01 -16.48 5.75
C LYS A 334 -3.99 -17.63 5.51
N GLU A 335 -5.28 -17.36 5.63
CA GLU A 335 -6.36 -18.33 5.36
C GLU A 335 -6.32 -18.85 3.92
N LEU A 336 -6.03 -17.99 2.94
CA LEU A 336 -5.84 -18.39 1.54
C LEU A 336 -4.71 -19.42 1.39
N PHE A 337 -3.54 -19.19 2.02
CA PHE A 337 -2.42 -20.13 1.92
C PHE A 337 -2.68 -21.43 2.67
N GLU A 338 -3.28 -21.37 3.85
CA GLU A 338 -3.64 -22.55 4.64
C GLU A 338 -4.68 -23.42 3.92
N SER A 339 -5.72 -22.81 3.33
CA SER A 339 -6.77 -23.52 2.58
C SER A 339 -6.29 -24.11 1.25
N PHE A 340 -5.28 -23.50 0.61
CA PHE A 340 -4.65 -24.06 -0.59
C PHE A 340 -3.74 -25.28 -0.29
N GLY A 341 -3.63 -25.67 0.98
CA GLY A 341 -2.88 -26.85 1.40
C GLY A 341 -1.38 -26.61 1.50
N ALA A 342 -0.96 -25.40 1.91
CA ALA A 342 0.44 -25.13 2.22
C ALA A 342 0.98 -26.18 3.20
N MET A 343 1.85 -27.07 2.72
CA MET A 343 2.51 -28.10 3.54
C MET A 343 3.71 -27.53 4.32
N VAL A 344 3.77 -26.20 4.43
CA VAL A 344 4.88 -25.46 5.03
C VAL A 344 4.32 -24.48 6.06
N PRO A 345 5.11 -24.09 7.07
CA PRO A 345 4.67 -23.08 8.03
C PRO A 345 4.30 -21.75 7.37
N VAL A 346 3.11 -21.24 7.69
CA VAL A 346 2.60 -19.94 7.25
C VAL A 346 2.51 -19.02 8.47
N THR A 347 3.20 -17.88 8.42
CA THR A 347 3.22 -16.87 9.49
C THR A 347 2.83 -15.50 8.94
N THR A 348 2.50 -14.57 9.83
CA THR A 348 2.33 -13.15 9.49
C THR A 348 3.44 -12.30 10.13
N ILE A 349 3.60 -11.06 9.68
CA ILE A 349 4.46 -10.07 10.34
C ILE A 349 4.00 -9.71 11.76
N LYS A 350 2.74 -9.96 12.11
CA LYS A 350 2.23 -9.83 13.49
C LYS A 350 2.76 -10.96 14.39
N ASP A 351 2.99 -12.12 13.82
CA ASP A 351 3.36 -13.33 14.56
C ASP A 351 4.87 -13.44 14.76
N ILE A 352 5.71 -12.66 14.08
CA ILE A 352 7.18 -12.63 14.22
C ILE A 352 7.62 -11.43 15.05
N GLY A 353 8.60 -11.61 15.95
CA GLY A 353 8.94 -10.66 17.00
C GLY A 353 8.12 -10.84 18.28
N PRO A 354 8.28 -9.94 19.26
CA PRO A 354 7.63 -10.03 20.55
C PRO A 354 6.16 -9.60 20.47
N GLY A 355 5.27 -10.38 21.09
CA GLY A 355 3.85 -10.08 21.19
C GLY A 355 3.55 -8.76 21.93
N PRO A 356 2.31 -8.25 21.81
CA PRO A 356 1.19 -8.85 21.06
C PRO A 356 1.18 -8.49 19.56
N TRP A 357 2.08 -7.62 19.13
CA TRP A 357 2.11 -7.04 17.78
C TRP A 357 3.19 -7.63 16.86
N GLY A 358 4.18 -8.34 17.41
CA GLY A 358 5.33 -8.76 16.61
C GLY A 358 6.02 -7.55 15.99
N VAL A 359 6.13 -7.52 14.66
CA VAL A 359 6.68 -6.38 13.91
C VAL A 359 5.63 -5.66 13.04
N ILE A 360 4.35 -5.97 13.21
CA ILE A 360 3.27 -5.20 12.58
C ILE A 360 3.27 -3.77 13.14
N GLY A 361 3.24 -2.77 12.27
CA GLY A 361 3.39 -1.37 12.70
C GLY A 361 4.79 -1.02 13.25
N SER A 362 5.81 -1.85 13.04
CA SER A 362 7.18 -1.47 13.39
C SER A 362 7.73 -0.38 12.44
N ASN A 363 8.73 0.35 12.90
CA ASN A 363 9.42 1.40 12.15
C ASN A 363 10.94 1.27 12.31
N VAL A 364 11.71 1.73 11.31
CA VAL A 364 13.16 1.85 11.45
C VAL A 364 13.49 2.83 12.57
N SER A 365 14.27 2.37 13.55
CA SER A 365 14.86 3.23 14.58
C SER A 365 16.31 3.58 14.27
N ASP A 366 17.09 2.60 13.81
CA ASP A 366 18.48 2.79 13.40
C ASP A 366 18.74 1.88 12.19
N PHE A 367 18.88 2.51 11.01
CA PHE A 367 19.02 1.78 9.76
C PHE A 367 20.39 1.07 9.66
N GLU A 368 21.44 1.68 10.20
CA GLU A 368 22.81 1.15 10.12
C GLU A 368 22.98 -0.03 11.07
N LYS A 369 22.49 0.09 12.30
CA LYS A 369 22.52 -0.98 13.30
C LYS A 369 21.42 -2.04 13.09
N GLY A 370 20.48 -1.81 12.18
CA GLY A 370 19.39 -2.73 11.91
C GLY A 370 18.41 -2.86 13.08
N VAL A 371 18.03 -1.74 13.69
CA VAL A 371 17.11 -1.72 14.84
C VAL A 371 15.74 -1.20 14.42
N LEU A 372 14.70 -1.95 14.80
CA LEU A 372 13.29 -1.62 14.63
C LEU A 372 12.71 -1.14 15.98
N LYS A 373 11.91 -0.08 15.95
CA LYS A 373 10.98 0.30 17.03
C LYS A 373 9.66 -0.45 16.81
N LEU A 374 9.15 -1.10 17.83
CA LEU A 374 7.91 -1.86 17.79
C LEU A 374 6.73 -1.04 18.31
N LEU A 375 5.51 -1.54 18.12
CA LEU A 375 4.33 -1.00 18.80
C LEU A 375 4.39 -1.23 20.32
N PRO A 376 3.61 -0.45 21.11
CA PRO A 376 3.55 -0.59 22.56
C PRO A 376 3.05 -1.98 22.97
N GLY A 377 3.57 -2.51 24.08
CA GLY A 377 3.27 -3.88 24.53
C GLY A 377 1.93 -3.99 25.26
N ASP A 378 1.59 -3.02 26.09
CA ASP A 378 0.42 -2.98 26.99
C ASP A 378 -0.41 -1.71 26.77
N SER A 379 -0.78 -1.43 25.51
CA SER A 379 -1.43 -0.18 25.10
C SER A 379 -2.71 0.14 25.88
N ASP A 380 -3.61 -0.82 26.04
CA ASP A 380 -4.87 -0.62 26.80
C ASP A 380 -4.60 -0.34 28.28
N ASP A 381 -3.70 -1.10 28.89
CA ASP A 381 -3.35 -0.93 30.31
C ASP A 381 -2.64 0.42 30.54
N THR A 382 -1.81 0.85 29.58
CA THR A 382 -1.20 2.18 29.62
C THR A 382 -2.25 3.28 29.51
N ALA A 383 -3.25 3.14 28.64
CA ALA A 383 -4.36 4.08 28.54
C ALA A 383 -5.14 4.19 29.87
N GLU A 384 -5.41 3.07 30.53
CA GLU A 384 -6.05 3.05 31.86
C GLU A 384 -5.19 3.72 32.94
N LYS A 385 -3.88 3.46 32.96
CA LYS A 385 -2.95 4.09 33.91
C LYS A 385 -2.91 5.61 33.71
N ILE A 386 -2.87 6.10 32.47
CA ILE A 386 -2.95 7.53 32.15
C ILE A 386 -4.27 8.11 32.64
N LYS A 387 -5.40 7.45 32.34
CA LYS A 387 -6.73 7.88 32.78
C LYS A 387 -6.79 8.03 34.31
N ALA A 388 -6.35 6.99 35.03
CA ALA A 388 -6.30 6.99 36.49
C ALA A 388 -5.39 8.11 37.03
N LYS A 389 -4.23 8.32 36.42
CA LYS A 389 -3.29 9.36 36.85
C LYS A 389 -3.84 10.76 36.63
N ILE A 390 -4.48 11.02 35.47
CA ILE A 390 -5.15 12.30 35.22
C ILE A 390 -6.25 12.55 36.25
N LYS A 391 -7.07 11.54 36.57
CA LYS A 391 -8.10 11.64 37.61
C LYS A 391 -7.50 12.00 38.97
N GLU A 392 -6.39 11.36 39.34
CA GLU A 392 -5.65 11.63 40.59
C GLU A 392 -5.14 13.09 40.65
N VAL A 393 -4.49 13.59 39.59
CA VAL A 393 -3.81 14.90 39.63
C VAL A 393 -4.71 16.10 39.30
N SER A 394 -5.84 15.88 38.64
CA SER A 394 -6.75 16.94 38.18
C SER A 394 -8.18 16.85 38.74
N GLY A 395 -8.58 15.68 39.26
CA GLY A 395 -9.96 15.40 39.65
C GLY A 395 -10.92 15.16 38.48
N LYS A 396 -10.47 15.29 37.22
CA LYS A 396 -11.30 15.20 36.01
C LYS A 396 -11.43 13.78 35.50
N ASP A 397 -12.63 13.41 35.05
CA ASP A 397 -12.91 12.13 34.41
C ASP A 397 -12.77 12.26 32.89
N VAL A 398 -11.78 11.58 32.32
CA VAL A 398 -11.43 11.62 30.90
C VAL A 398 -11.34 10.21 30.34
N GLU A 399 -11.35 10.10 29.02
CA GLU A 399 -10.91 8.87 28.36
C GLU A 399 -9.55 9.05 27.69
N VAL A 400 -8.85 7.94 27.46
CA VAL A 400 -7.52 7.92 26.87
C VAL A 400 -7.49 6.98 25.67
N LEU A 401 -6.85 7.44 24.60
CA LEU A 401 -6.65 6.68 23.37
C LEU A 401 -5.17 6.73 22.99
N ILE A 402 -4.58 5.58 22.67
CA ILE A 402 -3.26 5.49 22.06
C ILE A 402 -3.44 5.33 20.56
N PHE A 403 -3.02 6.32 19.77
CA PHE A 403 -3.23 6.35 18.32
C PHE A 403 -1.95 5.98 17.55
N GLY A 404 -2.10 5.18 16.50
CA GLY A 404 -1.08 4.99 15.46
C GLY A 404 -1.37 5.91 14.28
N ASP A 405 -0.93 5.49 13.08
CA ASP A 405 -1.27 6.16 11.83
C ASP A 405 -2.81 6.30 11.65
N GLY A 406 -3.26 7.41 11.09
CA GLY A 406 -4.66 7.68 10.83
C GLY A 406 -5.31 6.77 9.78
N ALA A 407 -6.50 7.14 9.32
CA ALA A 407 -7.16 6.51 8.17
C ALA A 407 -7.47 7.55 7.07
N TYR A 408 -6.64 8.60 6.98
CA TYR A 408 -6.76 9.60 5.94
C TYR A 408 -6.23 9.06 4.62
N LYS A 409 -7.01 9.21 3.55
CA LYS A 409 -6.56 8.95 2.19
C LYS A 409 -6.31 10.28 1.51
N ASP A 410 -5.07 10.53 1.14
CA ASP A 410 -4.74 11.70 0.33
C ASP A 410 -5.39 11.54 -1.05
N PRO A 411 -6.30 12.45 -1.46
CA PRO A 411 -6.97 12.37 -2.75
C PRO A 411 -6.03 12.62 -3.94
N ASP A 412 -4.91 13.33 -3.74
CA ASP A 412 -3.98 13.69 -4.81
C ASP A 412 -3.05 12.52 -5.14
N THR A 413 -2.57 11.82 -4.11
CA THR A 413 -1.64 10.69 -4.27
C THR A 413 -2.33 9.33 -4.25
N GLY A 414 -3.55 9.25 -3.70
CA GLY A 414 -4.29 8.01 -3.54
C GLY A 414 -3.78 7.10 -2.42
N ILE A 415 -2.82 7.55 -1.61
CA ILE A 415 -2.20 6.79 -0.53
C ILE A 415 -2.98 7.00 0.77
N PHE A 416 -3.19 5.91 1.51
CA PHE A 416 -3.69 5.93 2.88
C PHE A 416 -2.53 6.12 3.85
N GLU A 417 -2.66 7.08 4.76
CA GLU A 417 -1.81 7.22 5.95
C GLU A 417 -2.21 6.17 7.00
N MET A 418 -2.18 4.88 6.65
CA MET A 418 -2.67 3.78 7.49
C MET A 418 -1.73 2.57 7.42
N ALA A 419 -0.45 2.75 7.77
CA ALA A 419 0.52 1.66 7.74
C ALA A 419 0.53 0.83 9.06
N ASP A 420 -0.09 1.34 10.12
CA ASP A 420 -0.36 0.60 11.34
C ASP A 420 -1.61 -0.29 11.19
N PRO A 421 -1.75 -1.38 11.98
CA PRO A 421 -2.85 -2.33 11.84
C PRO A 421 -4.23 -1.72 12.14
N TYR A 422 -4.28 -0.71 13.00
CA TYR A 422 -5.48 0.01 13.39
C TYR A 422 -5.12 1.45 13.75
N PRO A 423 -5.99 2.44 13.48
CA PRO A 423 -5.72 3.81 13.93
C PRO A 423 -5.66 3.94 15.47
N ALA A 424 -6.49 3.18 16.19
CA ALA A 424 -6.45 3.12 17.65
C ALA A 424 -5.72 1.84 18.09
N ILE A 425 -4.53 2.00 18.66
CA ILE A 425 -3.64 0.91 19.11
C ILE A 425 -3.97 0.47 20.54
N GLY A 426 -4.48 1.38 21.37
CA GLY A 426 -4.99 1.08 22.70
C GLY A 426 -6.01 2.10 23.17
N VAL A 427 -6.91 1.69 24.05
CA VAL A 427 -8.01 2.53 24.53
C VAL A 427 -8.38 2.21 25.97
N SER A 428 -8.79 3.24 26.71
CA SER A 428 -9.45 3.06 28.00
C SER A 428 -10.86 2.48 27.84
N SER A 429 -11.35 1.90 28.92
CA SER A 429 -12.58 1.13 29.04
C SER A 429 -13.84 1.88 28.62
N GLY A 430 -13.90 3.20 28.77
CA GLY A 430 -15.05 3.98 28.31
C GLY A 430 -15.14 4.00 26.78
N LEU A 431 -14.01 4.11 26.08
CA LEU A 431 -13.98 4.09 24.62
C LEU A 431 -14.15 2.70 24.01
N LYS A 432 -13.80 1.62 24.75
CA LYS A 432 -14.05 0.23 24.31
C LYS A 432 -15.53 -0.08 24.11
N LYS A 433 -16.42 0.59 24.85
CA LYS A 433 -17.88 0.40 24.75
C LYS A 433 -18.53 1.32 23.71
N ALA A 434 -17.85 2.38 23.32
CA ALA A 434 -18.37 3.44 22.46
C ALA A 434 -18.30 3.13 20.94
N THR A 435 -18.37 1.85 20.55
CA THR A 435 -17.77 1.35 19.31
C THR A 435 -18.35 1.88 18.01
N LEU A 436 -19.54 2.50 17.99
CA LEU A 436 -20.17 2.93 16.74
C LEU A 436 -20.79 4.32 16.86
N ARG A 437 -20.32 5.26 16.02
CA ARG A 437 -20.99 6.54 15.80
C ARG A 437 -22.18 6.33 14.89
N THR A 438 -23.38 6.51 15.42
CA THR A 438 -24.62 6.64 14.65
C THR A 438 -25.11 8.08 14.71
N GLY A 439 -25.47 8.66 13.56
CA GLY A 439 -26.06 9.98 13.51
C GLY A 439 -27.12 10.07 12.42
N THR A 440 -28.21 10.75 12.73
CA THR A 440 -29.18 11.24 11.74
C THR A 440 -28.53 12.36 10.92
N LYS A 441 -28.69 12.32 9.60
CA LYS A 441 -28.18 13.38 8.72
C LYS A 441 -29.02 14.64 8.92
N LEU A 442 -28.59 15.50 9.84
CA LEU A 442 -29.25 16.76 10.18
C LEU A 442 -29.59 17.60 8.92
N LYS A 443 -28.67 17.67 7.95
CA LYS A 443 -28.89 18.38 6.68
C LYS A 443 -30.07 17.82 5.90
N LEU A 444 -30.15 16.49 5.78
CA LEU A 444 -31.27 15.82 5.11
C LEU A 444 -32.59 16.12 5.83
N GLN A 445 -32.60 16.07 7.17
CA GLN A 445 -33.79 16.40 7.95
C GLN A 445 -34.23 17.86 7.77
N VAL A 446 -33.29 18.80 7.78
CA VAL A 446 -33.56 20.22 7.51
C VAL A 446 -34.10 20.39 6.09
N ASP A 447 -33.47 19.79 5.08
CA ASP A 447 -33.91 19.87 3.68
C ASP A 447 -35.31 19.26 3.49
N THR A 448 -35.57 18.11 4.12
CA THR A 448 -36.89 17.46 4.09
C THR A 448 -37.96 18.34 4.72
N LEU A 449 -37.74 18.87 5.92
CA LEU A 449 -38.73 19.72 6.61
C LEU A 449 -38.91 21.06 5.89
N HIS A 450 -37.85 21.65 5.35
CA HIS A 450 -37.95 22.86 4.53
C HIS A 450 -38.77 22.62 3.26
N ASN A 451 -38.55 21.50 2.56
CA ASN A 451 -39.32 21.14 1.37
C ASN A 451 -40.80 20.82 1.69
N LEU A 452 -41.11 20.44 2.93
CA LEU A 452 -42.47 20.26 3.43
C LEU A 452 -43.14 21.58 3.86
N GLY A 453 -42.44 22.72 3.73
CA GLY A 453 -42.99 24.05 3.99
C GLY A 453 -42.92 24.52 5.44
N TYR A 454 -42.20 23.82 6.32
CA TYR A 454 -42.00 24.25 7.70
C TYR A 454 -41.11 25.50 7.75
N SER A 455 -41.46 26.45 8.62
CA SER A 455 -40.64 27.61 8.91
C SER A 455 -39.37 27.22 9.69
N ARG A 456 -38.34 28.08 9.67
CA ARG A 456 -37.08 27.83 10.37
C ARG A 456 -37.28 27.53 11.87
N ASP A 457 -38.15 28.28 12.54
CA ASP A 457 -38.42 28.10 13.97
C ASP A 457 -39.11 26.76 14.25
N GLU A 458 -40.03 26.33 13.37
CA GLU A 458 -40.68 25.02 13.46
C GLU A 458 -39.68 23.89 13.23
N ILE A 459 -38.79 24.02 12.23
CA ILE A 459 -37.73 23.05 11.95
C ILE A 459 -36.79 22.91 13.15
N GLU A 460 -36.36 24.02 13.76
CA GLU A 460 -35.50 24.01 14.95
C GLU A 460 -36.18 23.32 16.14
N GLN A 461 -37.48 23.52 16.34
CA GLN A 461 -38.25 22.85 17.39
C GLN A 461 -38.40 21.34 17.12
N ILE A 462 -38.73 20.96 15.88
CA ILE A 462 -38.87 19.55 15.47
C ILE A 462 -37.54 18.80 15.67
N ILE A 463 -36.42 19.42 15.28
CA ILE A 463 -35.08 18.81 15.42
C ILE A 463 -34.67 18.72 16.90
N LYS A 464 -34.94 19.75 17.72
CA LYS A 464 -34.65 19.71 19.16
C LYS A 464 -35.45 18.61 19.87
N ASN A 465 -36.72 18.42 19.50
CA ASN A 465 -37.58 17.41 20.12
C ASN A 465 -37.24 15.98 19.63
N ASN A 466 -36.87 15.81 18.36
CA ASN A 466 -36.49 14.50 17.80
C ASN A 466 -35.09 14.02 18.18
N GLN A 467 -34.26 14.83 18.86
CA GLN A 467 -33.01 14.34 19.47
C GLN A 467 -33.23 13.36 20.62
N ALA A 468 -34.46 13.26 21.15
CA ALA A 468 -34.81 12.34 22.24
C ALA A 468 -35.23 10.93 21.78
N GLU A 469 -35.59 10.72 20.50
CA GLU A 469 -36.01 9.42 19.97
C GLU A 469 -35.19 9.06 18.72
N VAL A 470 -34.07 8.36 18.92
CA VAL A 470 -33.28 7.78 17.83
C VAL A 470 -34.03 6.57 17.26
N THR A 471 -34.93 6.81 16.30
CA THR A 471 -35.62 5.73 15.56
C THR A 471 -34.71 5.18 14.45
N ARG A 472 -34.62 3.84 14.39
CA ARG A 472 -33.76 3.03 13.51
C ARG A 472 -34.09 3.11 12.01
N GLU A 473 -35.12 3.85 11.60
CA GLU A 473 -35.65 3.82 10.22
C GLU A 473 -35.41 5.08 9.39
N SER A 474 -34.66 6.05 9.90
CA SER A 474 -34.17 7.16 9.07
C SER A 474 -32.85 6.78 8.39
N LEU A 475 -32.60 7.27 7.17
CA LEU A 475 -31.35 7.10 6.40
C LEU A 475 -30.11 7.50 7.24
N GLY A 476 -29.65 6.59 8.09
CA GLY A 476 -28.53 6.80 9.01
C GLY A 476 -27.20 6.82 8.27
N THR A 477 -26.17 7.36 8.92
CA THR A 477 -24.79 7.15 8.47
C THR A 477 -24.39 5.69 8.68
N THR A 478 -23.65 5.10 7.73
CA THR A 478 -22.95 3.82 7.97
C THR A 478 -22.15 3.93 9.27
N PRO A 479 -22.36 3.05 10.26
CA PRO A 479 -21.69 3.13 11.55
C PRO A 479 -20.17 3.19 11.38
N ARG A 480 -19.53 4.16 12.03
CA ARG A 480 -18.06 4.30 12.02
C ARG A 480 -17.52 4.14 13.42
N SER A 481 -16.36 3.49 13.54
CA SER A 481 -15.66 3.38 14.81
C SER A 481 -15.32 4.77 15.35
N VAL A 482 -15.80 5.08 16.57
CA VAL A 482 -15.47 6.33 17.27
C VAL A 482 -13.97 6.43 17.48
N THR A 483 -13.35 5.34 17.92
CA THR A 483 -11.91 5.30 18.19
C THR A 483 -11.09 5.53 16.92
N SER A 484 -11.52 5.01 15.77
CA SER A 484 -10.84 5.26 14.49
C SER A 484 -10.96 6.73 14.05
N ILE A 485 -12.12 7.35 14.25
CA ILE A 485 -12.33 8.77 13.94
C ILE A 485 -11.45 9.65 14.83
N VAL A 486 -11.47 9.40 16.15
CA VAL A 486 -10.71 10.20 17.11
C VAL A 486 -9.20 10.02 16.92
N ALA A 487 -8.75 8.78 16.67
CA ALA A 487 -7.35 8.50 16.33
C ALA A 487 -6.90 9.24 15.06
N THR A 488 -7.70 9.20 13.99
CA THR A 488 -7.37 9.92 12.74
C THR A 488 -7.35 11.43 12.96
N LEU A 489 -8.27 11.97 13.75
CA LEU A 489 -8.26 13.38 14.13
C LEU A 489 -6.99 13.74 14.92
N ALA A 490 -6.58 12.90 15.86
CA ALA A 490 -5.38 13.10 16.66
C ALA A 490 -4.11 13.05 15.79
N ASP A 491 -4.02 12.08 14.88
CA ASP A 491 -2.90 11.94 13.95
C ASP A 491 -2.75 13.17 13.04
N LEU A 492 -3.85 13.64 12.44
CA LEU A 492 -3.84 14.87 11.63
C LEU A 492 -3.42 16.13 12.42
N VAL A 493 -3.69 16.18 13.72
CA VAL A 493 -3.32 17.31 14.59
C VAL A 493 -1.87 17.21 15.06
N ALA A 494 -1.40 16.00 15.41
CA ALA A 494 -0.03 15.76 15.83
C ALA A 494 0.94 15.89 14.65
N GLY A 495 0.51 15.45 13.46
CA GLY A 495 1.32 15.36 12.26
C GLY A 495 2.40 14.29 12.36
N SER A 496 2.89 13.85 11.20
CA SER A 496 3.92 12.80 11.11
C SER A 496 5.35 13.30 11.40
N ALA A 497 5.54 14.63 11.55
CA ALA A 497 6.86 15.26 11.66
C ALA A 497 6.96 16.17 12.89
N ASP A 498 7.83 15.79 13.85
CA ASP A 498 8.53 16.59 14.89
C ASP A 498 7.88 17.88 15.42
N ALA A 499 6.55 17.99 15.46
CA ALA A 499 5.84 19.15 16.01
C ALA A 499 5.99 19.26 17.54
N GLY A 500 6.62 18.25 18.17
CA GLY A 500 6.80 18.17 19.62
C GLY A 500 5.48 18.01 20.37
N THR A 501 4.41 17.63 19.67
CA THR A 501 3.04 17.47 20.20
C THR A 501 2.56 16.01 20.11
N PRO A 502 3.20 15.07 20.82
CA PRO A 502 2.82 13.65 20.77
C PRO A 502 1.50 13.34 21.49
N ILE A 503 0.92 14.34 22.17
CA ILE A 503 -0.35 14.24 22.88
C ILE A 503 -1.33 15.21 22.24
N VAL A 504 -2.57 14.79 22.03
CA VAL A 504 -3.66 15.62 21.53
C VAL A 504 -4.83 15.55 22.50
N LEU A 505 -5.31 16.72 22.94
CA LEU A 505 -6.55 16.82 23.69
C LEU A 505 -7.70 17.04 22.72
N VAL A 506 -8.71 16.17 22.77
CA VAL A 506 -9.96 16.29 22.01
C VAL A 506 -11.10 16.61 22.97
N ARG A 507 -11.76 17.75 22.75
CA ARG A 507 -12.88 18.23 23.58
C ARG A 507 -14.17 18.35 22.78
N GLY A 508 -15.28 18.02 23.44
CA GLY A 508 -16.63 18.18 22.91
C GLY A 508 -17.05 17.06 21.95
N PHE A 509 -16.18 16.06 21.73
CA PHE A 509 -16.50 14.90 20.92
C PHE A 509 -17.53 14.03 21.65
N LYS A 510 -18.74 13.93 21.09
CA LYS A 510 -19.82 13.14 21.67
C LYS A 510 -19.72 11.68 21.23
N TYR A 511 -19.75 10.77 22.21
CA TYR A 511 -19.84 9.33 22.03
C TYR A 511 -20.79 8.74 23.07
N THR A 512 -21.47 7.65 22.73
CA THR A 512 -22.39 6.94 23.62
C THR A 512 -21.69 5.73 24.22
N ASN A 513 -21.86 5.55 25.53
CA ASN A 513 -21.42 4.34 26.23
C ASN A 513 -22.67 3.50 26.44
N ASP A 514 -23.12 2.80 25.39
CA ASP A 514 -24.22 1.83 25.55
C ASP A 514 -23.76 0.61 26.36
#